data_AF-A0A821YX61-F1
#
_entry.id   AF-A0A821YX61-F1
#
_cell.length_a   1.000
_cell.length_b   1.000
_cell.length_c   1.000
_cell.angle_alpha   90.00
_cell.angle_beta   90.00
_cell.angle_gamma   90.00
#
_symmetry.space_group_name_H-M   'P 1'
#
loop_
_entity.id
_entity.type
_entity.pdbx_description
1 polymer ?
#
loop_
_entity_poly.entity_id
_entity_poly.type
_entity_poly.pdbx_seq_one_letter_code
_entity_poly.pdbx_strand_id
1 'polypeptide(L)' 'LITGKTTLFTRSTKLWNDETKKMGIQRNFKGDGFQLGATYILGPKDGKIWLAHPQKDYGDHPSIDSIIKTLRDNIPEFQE' A
#
# COMPACT_ATOMS: atom_id res chain seq x y z
N LEU A 1 -14.69 -22.75 -9.17
CA LEU A 1 -15.74 -21.75 -8.84
C LEU A 1 -16.05 -21.86 -7.34
N ILE A 2 -15.41 -21.03 -6.51
CA ILE A 2 -15.89 -20.77 -5.14
C ILE A 2 -15.81 -19.26 -4.93
N THR A 3 -16.99 -18.64 -4.99
CA THR A 3 -17.23 -17.21 -4.87
C THR A 3 -17.39 -16.87 -3.39
N GLY A 4 -16.34 -16.37 -2.75
CA GLY A 4 -16.40 -15.83 -1.39
C GLY A 4 -16.23 -14.32 -1.42
N LYS A 5 -17.30 -13.55 -1.65
CA LYS A 5 -17.32 -12.08 -1.48
C LYS A 5 -17.28 -11.75 0.01
N THR A 6 -16.10 -11.70 0.61
CA THR A 6 -15.94 -11.14 1.96
C THR A 6 -15.84 -9.62 1.84
N THR A 7 -16.97 -8.93 1.78
CA THR A 7 -16.99 -7.46 1.74
C THR A 7 -16.84 -6.93 3.15
N LEU A 8 -15.62 -6.51 3.51
CA LEU A 8 -15.30 -5.82 4.76
C LEU A 8 -15.85 -4.40 4.71
N PHE A 9 -17.15 -4.23 4.99
CA PHE A 9 -17.75 -2.91 5.19
C PHE A 9 -17.38 -2.40 6.58
N THR A 10 -16.25 -1.70 6.70
CA THR A 10 -15.94 -0.90 7.88
C THR A 10 -16.93 0.25 8.00
N ARG A 11 -17.38 0.55 9.23
CA ARG A 11 -18.40 1.58 9.53
C ARG A 11 -18.07 2.97 8.93
N SER A 12 -16.79 3.26 8.76
CA SER A 12 -16.27 4.46 8.09
C SER A 12 -16.68 4.53 6.61
N THR A 13 -16.52 3.45 5.84
CA THR A 13 -16.88 3.43 4.40
C THR A 13 -18.36 3.72 4.17
N LYS A 14 -19.25 3.27 5.07
CA LYS A 14 -20.69 3.54 5.01
C LYS A 14 -21.01 5.02 5.24
N LEU A 15 -20.40 5.64 6.25
CA LEU A 15 -20.61 7.05 6.57
C LEU A 15 -20.11 7.97 5.43
N TRP A 16 -18.93 7.67 4.88
CA TRP A 16 -18.38 8.38 3.74
C TRP A 16 -19.24 8.22 2.47
N ASN A 17 -19.84 7.05 2.25
CA ASN A 17 -20.76 6.83 1.14
C ASN A 17 -22.06 7.64 1.27
N ASP A 18 -22.56 7.81 2.49
CA ASP A 18 -23.79 8.58 2.74
C ASP A 18 -23.54 10.10 2.61
N GLU A 19 -22.35 10.59 2.99
CA GLU A 19 -21.96 12.00 2.81
C GLU A 19 -21.72 12.37 1.34
N THR A 20 -21.07 11.49 0.58
CA THR A 20 -20.74 11.74 -0.83
C THR A 20 -21.97 11.69 -1.75
N LYS A 21 -22.94 10.83 -1.44
CA LYS A 21 -24.26 10.82 -2.11
C LYS A 21 -25.02 12.14 -1.91
N LYS A 22 -24.94 12.75 -0.72
CA LYS A 22 -25.57 14.05 -0.44
C LYS A 22 -24.91 15.19 -1.23
N MET A 23 -23.64 15.06 -1.58
CA MET A 23 -22.90 16.04 -2.37
C MET A 23 -23.06 15.86 -3.90
N GLY A 24 -23.87 14.90 -4.36
CA GLY A 24 -24.06 14.63 -5.80
C GLY A 24 -22.81 14.06 -6.50
N ILE A 25 -21.77 13.72 -5.74
CA ILE A 25 -20.53 13.16 -6.26
C ILE A 25 -20.75 11.66 -6.44
N GLN A 26 -21.04 11.25 -7.67
CA GLN A 26 -21.17 9.84 -8.03
C GLN A 26 -19.77 9.19 -8.00
N ARG A 27 -19.33 8.74 -6.83
CA ARG A 27 -18.05 8.04 -6.70
C ARG A 27 -18.16 6.66 -7.34
N ASN A 28 -17.48 6.48 -8.47
CA ASN A 28 -17.25 5.17 -9.08
C ASN A 28 -16.11 4.45 -8.35
N PHE A 29 -16.35 4.00 -7.11
CA PHE A 29 -15.41 3.13 -6.37
C PHE A 29 -15.30 1.71 -6.97
N LYS A 30 -15.90 1.48 -8.13
CA LYS A 30 -15.81 0.23 -8.89
C LYS A 30 -14.42 0.17 -9.51
N GLY A 31 -13.44 -0.26 -8.72
CA GLY A 31 -12.02 -0.36 -9.09
C GLY A 31 -11.05 0.17 -8.03
N ASP A 32 -11.52 1.06 -7.15
CA ASP A 32 -10.70 1.73 -6.13
C ASP A 32 -10.42 0.83 -4.91
N GLY A 33 -11.27 -0.18 -4.68
CA GLY A 33 -11.11 -1.15 -3.58
C GLY A 33 -10.06 -2.24 -3.82
N PHE A 34 -9.38 -2.24 -4.98
CA PHE A 34 -8.37 -3.24 -5.36
C PHE A 34 -7.01 -2.61 -5.72
N GLN A 35 -6.81 -1.32 -5.44
CA GLN A 35 -5.50 -0.71 -5.65
C GLN A 35 -4.54 -1.19 -4.54
N LEU A 36 -3.68 -2.13 -4.87
CA LEU A 36 -2.56 -2.54 -4.03
C LEU A 36 -1.44 -1.50 -4.16
N GLY A 37 -0.79 -1.18 -3.04
CA GLY A 37 0.35 -0.30 -2.99
C GLY A 37 1.67 -1.03 -3.24
N ALA A 38 2.77 -0.29 -3.15
CA ALA A 38 4.11 -0.85 -3.12
C ALA A 38 5.06 0.09 -2.39
N THR A 39 6.08 -0.47 -1.74
CA THR A 39 7.16 0.30 -1.12
C THR A 39 8.44 0.07 -1.91
N TYR A 40 9.12 1.17 -2.26
CA TYR A 40 10.41 1.12 -2.94
C TYR A 40 11.45 1.92 -2.16
N ILE A 41 12.67 1.42 -2.12
CA ILE A 41 13.85 2.16 -1.67
C ILE A 41 14.72 2.39 -2.90
N LEU A 42 15.03 3.65 -3.17
CA LEU A 42 15.83 4.07 -4.32
C LEU A 42 17.19 4.58 -3.85
N GLY A 43 18.22 4.23 -4.61
CA GLY A 43 19.55 4.79 -4.42
C GLY A 43 19.57 6.29 -4.70
N PRO A 44 20.17 7.11 -3.82
CA PRO A 44 20.07 8.57 -3.92
C PRO A 44 20.82 9.15 -5.12
N LYS A 45 21.77 8.40 -5.70
CA LYS A 45 22.64 8.88 -6.79
C LYS A 45 22.28 8.33 -8.16
N ASP A 46 21.89 7.06 -8.24
CA ASP A 46 21.63 6.37 -9.51
C ASP A 46 20.16 6.01 -9.72
N GLY A 47 19.29 6.30 -8.73
CA GLY A 47 17.87 5.97 -8.80
C GLY A 47 17.59 4.47 -8.88
N LYS A 48 18.59 3.62 -8.62
CA LYS A 48 18.40 2.17 -8.69
C LYS A 48 17.52 1.70 -7.54
N ILE A 49 16.71 0.70 -7.83
CA ILE A 49 15.86 0.07 -6.83
C ILE A 49 16.73 -0.82 -5.96
N TRP A 50 16.87 -0.47 -4.69
CA TRP A 50 17.55 -1.28 -3.67
C TRP A 50 16.58 -2.25 -2.98
N LEU A 51 15.32 -1.84 -2.81
CA LEU A 51 14.24 -2.68 -2.30
C LEU A 51 12.97 -2.42 -3.10
N ALA A 52 12.26 -3.48 -3.45
CA ALA A 52 10.91 -3.45 -3.98
C ALA A 52 10.03 -4.38 -3.16
N HIS A 53 8.96 -3.83 -2.56
CA HIS A 53 7.93 -4.58 -1.87
C HIS A 53 6.56 -4.26 -2.46
N PRO A 54 6.14 -4.94 -3.54
CA PRO A 54 4.78 -4.86 -4.04
C PRO A 54 3.84 -5.51 -3.01
N GLN A 55 2.78 -4.81 -2.60
CA GLN A 55 1.79 -5.38 -1.70
C GLN A 55 1.03 -6.49 -2.42
N LYS A 56 0.91 -7.66 -1.78
CA LYS A 56 0.08 -8.77 -2.28
C LYS A 56 -1.34 -8.69 -1.75
N ASP A 57 -1.48 -8.26 -0.51
CA ASP A 57 -2.74 -8.18 0.21
C ASP A 57 -2.87 -6.84 0.95
N TYR A 58 -4.09 -6.50 1.35
CA TYR A 58 -4.33 -5.30 2.14
C TYR A 58 -3.62 -5.38 3.49
N GLY A 59 -2.81 -4.37 3.80
CA GLY A 59 -2.02 -4.33 5.02
C GLY A 59 -0.70 -5.10 4.94
N ASP A 60 -0.36 -5.67 3.78
CA ASP A 60 0.98 -6.18 3.51
C ASP A 60 1.98 -5.01 3.56
N HIS A 61 3.01 -5.14 4.37
CA HIS A 61 4.04 -4.11 4.51
C HIS A 61 5.42 -4.78 4.54
N PRO A 62 6.46 -4.12 4.02
CA PRO A 62 7.81 -4.63 4.14
C PRO A 62 8.18 -4.81 5.61
N SER A 63 8.99 -5.83 5.92
CA SER A 63 9.54 -5.96 7.27
C SER A 63 10.53 -4.82 7.55
N ILE A 64 10.53 -4.33 8.79
CA ILE A 64 11.50 -3.31 9.23
C ILE A 64 12.92 -3.82 9.06
N ASP A 65 13.16 -5.10 9.36
CA ASP A 65 14.48 -5.74 9.17
C ASP A 65 14.93 -5.72 7.71
N SER A 66 14.02 -5.92 6.75
CA SER A 66 14.35 -5.84 5.32
C SER A 66 14.74 -4.42 4.93
N ILE A 67 14.08 -3.41 5.48
CA ILE A 67 14.41 -2.00 5.25
C ILE A 67 15.78 -1.69 5.84
N ILE A 68 16.00 -2.00 7.12
CA ILE A 68 17.27 -1.73 7.81
C ILE A 68 18.43 -2.44 7.11
N LYS A 69 18.25 -3.72 6.76
CA LYS A 69 19.26 -4.49 6.03
C LYS A 69 19.60 -3.83 4.69
N THR A 70 18.60 -3.43 3.92
CA THR A 70 18.81 -2.75 2.63
C THR A 70 19.62 -1.46 2.82
N LEU A 71 19.32 -0.67 3.86
CA LEU A 71 20.05 0.57 4.15
C LEU A 71 21.49 0.27 4.57
N ARG A 72 21.72 -0.69 5.47
CA ARG A 72 23.07 -1.10 5.91
C ARG A 72 23.95 -1.62 4.78
N ASP A 73 23.38 -2.41 3.87
CA ASP A 73 24.10 -3.01 2.75
C ASP A 73 24.54 -1.96 1.71
N ASN A 74 23.81 -0.84 1.58
CA ASN A 74 24.03 0.15 0.51
C ASN A 74 24.54 1.52 1.00
N ILE A 75 24.46 1.81 2.30
CA ILE A 75 24.82 3.09 2.88
C ILE A 75 25.86 2.86 4.00
N PRO A 76 27.13 3.25 3.80
CA PRO A 76 28.21 3.07 4.77
C PRO A 76 27.91 3.68 6.16
N GLU A 77 27.17 4.78 6.19
CA GLU A 77 26.84 5.53 7.41
C GLU A 77 25.92 4.76 8.37
N PHE A 78 25.26 3.68 7.93
CA PHE A 78 24.39 2.85 8.78
C PHE A 78 25.05 1.55 9.27
N GLN A 79 26.34 1.33 8.98
CA GLN A 79 27.08 0.09 9.28
C GLN A 79 27.65 0.00 10.71
N GLU A 80 26.96 0.56 11.70
CA GLU A 80 27.26 0.39 13.14
C GLU A 80 26.42 -0.74 13.79
#